data_AF-A0A8S1HT02-F1
#
_entry.id   AF-A0A8S1HT02-F1
#
_cell.length_a   1.000
_cell.length_b   1.000
_cell.length_c   1.000
_cell.angle_alpha   90.00
_cell.angle_beta   90.00
_cell.angle_gamma   90.00
#
_symmetry.space_group_name_H-M   'P 1'
#
loop_
_entity.id
_entity.type
_entity.pdbx_description
1 polymer ?
#
loop_
_entity_poly.entity_id
_entity_poly.type
_entity_poly.pdbx_seq_one_letter_code
_entity_poly.pdbx_strand_id
1 'polypeptide(L)'
;MTTRAPTWRRRSSRSWRRAAGRRYSSDLASSDYHLLRPLEHHLAGRKFTNYDSLKSDFADFFESQPPEFWAKGIGDMLNRWAIVVDNCGYYIVD
;
A
#
# COMPACT_ATOMS: atom_id res chain seq x y z
N MET A 1 -18.06 -14.65 -25.17
CA MET A 1 -16.78 -14.00 -24.79
C MET A 1 -17.10 -12.61 -24.26
N THR A 2 -17.02 -12.39 -22.95
CA THR A 2 -17.36 -11.08 -22.34
C THR A 2 -16.10 -10.24 -22.22
N THR A 3 -15.91 -9.29 -23.13
CA THR A 3 -14.80 -8.33 -23.08
C THR A 3 -14.95 -7.43 -21.86
N ARG A 4 -14.11 -7.64 -20.83
CA ARG A 4 -14.04 -6.73 -19.67
C ARG A 4 -13.54 -5.38 -20.15
N ALA A 5 -14.29 -4.32 -19.85
CA ALA A 5 -13.91 -2.96 -20.21
C ALA A 5 -12.54 -2.58 -19.58
N PRO A 6 -11.72 -1.76 -20.27
CA PRO A 6 -10.42 -1.33 -19.77
C PRO A 6 -10.55 -0.60 -18.42
N THR A 7 -9.57 -0.82 -17.53
CA THR A 7 -9.61 -0.42 -16.11
C THR A 7 -9.81 1.08 -15.89
N TRP A 8 -9.35 1.93 -16.82
CA TRP A 8 -9.54 3.37 -16.77
C TRP A 8 -11.02 3.77 -16.87
N ARG A 9 -11.81 3.05 -17.67
CA ARG A 9 -13.24 3.30 -17.86
C ARG A 9 -14.03 3.05 -16.57
N ARG A 10 -13.64 2.02 -15.80
CA ARG A 10 -14.26 1.66 -14.51
C ARG A 10 -13.90 2.63 -13.38
N ARG A 11 -12.77 3.35 -13.49
CA ARG A 11 -12.32 4.32 -12.50
C ARG A 11 -13.04 5.66 -12.68
N SER A 12 -13.19 6.11 -13.93
CA SER A 12 -13.92 7.34 -14.26
C SER A 12 -15.40 7.27 -13.88
N SER A 13 -16.04 6.10 -13.99
CA SER A 13 -17.44 5.92 -13.58
C SER A 13 -17.66 6.04 -12.07
N ARG A 14 -16.59 5.93 -11.27
CA ARG A 14 -16.61 6.06 -9.81
C ARG A 14 -15.97 7.37 -9.34
N SER A 15 -15.78 8.34 -10.25
CA SER A 15 -15.23 9.69 -10.01
C SER A 15 -13.90 9.78 -9.22
N TRP A 16 -13.11 8.70 -9.16
CA TRP A 16 -11.82 8.70 -8.48
C TRP A 16 -10.79 9.55 -9.23
N ARG A 17 -10.19 10.52 -8.54
CA ARG A 17 -9.06 11.30 -9.07
C ARG A 17 -7.77 10.47 -8.99
N ARG A 18 -6.91 10.60 -10.02
CA ARG A 18 -5.55 10.07 -9.96
C ARG A 18 -4.68 11.05 -9.20
N ALA A 19 -4.04 10.59 -8.13
CA ALA A 19 -2.88 11.28 -7.59
C ALA A 19 -1.76 11.24 -8.66
N ALA A 20 -1.09 12.36 -8.88
CA ALA A 20 0.03 12.44 -9.82
C ALA A 20 1.27 11.82 -9.17
N GLY A 21 1.54 10.53 -9.40
CA GLY A 21 2.74 9.86 -8.89
C GLY A 21 3.92 9.96 -9.86
N ARG A 22 5.14 10.20 -9.34
CA ARG A 22 6.38 10.01 -10.12
C ARG A 22 6.57 8.52 -10.42
N ARG A 23 7.14 8.19 -11.58
CA ARG A 23 7.16 6.81 -12.13
C ARG A 23 7.99 5.79 -11.35
N TYR A 24 8.76 6.16 -10.33
CA TYR A 24 9.57 5.23 -9.55
C TYR A 24 9.76 5.75 -8.13
N SER A 25 8.78 5.51 -7.26
CA SER A 25 8.99 5.78 -5.83
C SER A 25 8.18 4.81 -4.99
N SER A 26 8.74 3.60 -4.86
CA SER A 26 8.27 2.61 -3.90
C SER A 26 8.35 3.20 -2.47
N ASP A 27 9.38 4.01 -2.18
CA ASP A 27 9.54 4.70 -0.88
C ASP A 27 8.44 5.71 -0.54
N LEU A 28 7.69 6.18 -1.54
CA LEU A 28 6.57 7.11 -1.39
C LEU A 28 5.20 6.42 -1.30
N ALA A 29 5.11 5.13 -1.61
CA ALA A 29 3.87 4.38 -1.46
C ALA A 29 3.71 3.95 0.00
N SER A 30 2.67 4.43 0.68
CA SER A 30 2.35 4.01 2.06
C SER A 30 2.16 2.50 2.19
N SER A 31 1.73 1.83 1.12
CA SER A 31 1.69 0.37 1.07
C SER A 31 3.07 -0.24 1.30
N ASP A 32 4.11 0.29 0.66
CA ASP A 32 5.37 -0.43 0.51
C ASP A 32 6.24 -0.36 1.77
N TYR A 33 6.24 0.76 2.50
CA TYR A 33 7.03 0.87 3.74
C TYR A 33 6.22 0.61 5.02
N HIS A 34 4.94 0.99 5.05
CA HIS A 34 4.14 0.95 6.28
C HIS A 34 3.31 -0.31 6.40
N LEU A 35 2.79 -0.84 5.29
CA LEU A 35 1.96 -2.05 5.29
C LEU A 35 2.75 -3.32 4.99
N LEU A 36 3.61 -3.31 3.98
CA LEU A 36 4.32 -4.52 3.55
C LEU A 36 5.36 -5.00 4.56
N ARG A 37 6.10 -4.10 5.23
CA ARG A 37 7.11 -4.54 6.23
C ARG A 37 6.50 -5.26 7.45
N PRO A 38 5.45 -4.72 8.10
CA PRO A 38 4.81 -5.44 9.22
C PRO A 38 4.11 -6.71 8.76
N LEU A 39 3.57 -6.73 7.55
CA LEU A 39 2.96 -7.92 6.95
C LEU A 39 4.02 -9.00 6.65
N GLU A 40 5.16 -8.64 6.08
CA GLU A 40 6.28 -9.57 5.88
C GLU A 40 6.75 -10.17 7.20
N HIS A 41 6.89 -9.35 8.25
CA HIS A 41 7.21 -9.83 9.59
C HIS A 41 6.12 -10.76 10.14
N HIS A 42 4.84 -10.44 9.94
CA HIS A 42 3.72 -11.28 10.35
C HIS A 42 3.76 -12.66 9.67
N LEU A 43 4.08 -12.68 8.36
CA LEU A 43 4.15 -13.89 7.54
C LEU A 43 5.47 -14.66 7.70
N ALA A 44 6.51 -14.03 8.27
CA ALA A 44 7.83 -14.63 8.42
C ALA A 44 7.76 -15.95 9.20
N GLY A 45 8.28 -17.01 8.59
CA GLY A 45 8.32 -18.35 9.20
C GLY A 45 7.00 -19.13 9.15
N ARG A 46 5.89 -18.53 8.67
CA ARG A 46 4.62 -19.24 8.49
C ARG A 46 4.63 -20.03 7.18
N LYS A 47 4.06 -21.23 7.21
CA LYS A 47 3.80 -22.05 6.01
C LYS A 47 2.31 -22.29 5.89
N PHE A 48 1.74 -21.84 4.78
CA PHE A 48 0.33 -22.05 4.47
C PHE A 48 0.18 -23.25 3.56
N THR A 49 -0.69 -24.18 3.94
CA THR A 49 -1.00 -25.39 3.17
C THR A 49 -2.25 -25.23 2.29
N ASN A 50 -3.07 -24.22 2.56
CA ASN A 50 -4.28 -23.90 1.80
C ASN A 50 -4.42 -22.39 1.60
N TYR A 51 -5.12 -21.99 0.54
CA TYR A 51 -5.47 -20.60 0.26
C TYR A 51 -6.42 -20.01 1.32
N ASP A 52 -7.35 -20.79 1.85
CA ASP A 52 -8.30 -20.27 2.84
C ASP A 52 -7.59 -19.89 4.15
N SER A 53 -6.59 -20.67 4.57
CA SER A 53 -5.81 -20.33 5.77
C SER A 53 -4.94 -19.10 5.55
N LEU A 54 -4.35 -18.93 4.36
CA LEU A 54 -3.70 -17.69 3.98
C LEU A 54 -4.67 -16.51 4.05
N LYS A 55 -5.87 -16.65 3.48
CA LYS A 55 -6.86 -15.57 3.41
C LYS A 55 -7.35 -15.15 4.80
N SER A 56 -7.60 -16.11 5.69
CA SER A 56 -7.96 -15.83 7.08
C SER A 56 -6.83 -15.13 7.82
N ASP A 57 -5.59 -15.58 7.68
CA ASP A 57 -4.44 -14.96 8.36
C ASP A 57 -4.22 -13.51 7.93
N PHE A 58 -4.41 -13.22 6.64
CA PHE A 58 -4.40 -11.85 6.13
C PHE A 58 -5.54 -11.03 6.75
N ALA A 59 -6.76 -11.56 6.82
CA ALA A 59 -7.88 -10.85 7.44
C ALA A 59 -7.62 -10.53 8.91
N ASP A 60 -7.14 -11.51 9.67
CA ASP A 60 -6.77 -11.36 11.08
C ASP A 60 -5.68 -10.30 11.26
N PHE A 61 -4.68 -10.27 10.38
CA PHE A 61 -3.65 -9.23 10.40
C PHE A 61 -4.28 -7.83 10.23
N PHE A 62 -5.13 -7.62 9.23
CA PHE A 62 -5.77 -6.32 8.98
C PHE A 62 -6.70 -5.89 10.12
N GLU A 63 -7.45 -6.83 10.70
CA GLU A 63 -8.37 -6.58 11.81
C GLU A 63 -7.63 -6.32 13.14
N SER A 64 -6.44 -6.92 13.31
CA SER A 64 -5.60 -6.70 14.50
C SER A 64 -4.91 -5.33 14.54
N GLN A 65 -4.80 -4.63 13.40
CA GLN A 65 -4.12 -3.34 13.36
C GLN A 65 -5.00 -2.23 13.96
N PRO A 66 -4.46 -1.43 14.90
CA PRO A 66 -5.20 -0.33 15.49
C PRO A 66 -5.46 0.79 14.46
N PRO A 67 -6.53 1.60 14.60
CA PRO A 67 -6.80 2.72 13.70
C PRO A 67 -5.62 3.69 13.52
N GLU A 68 -4.83 3.89 14.58
CA GLU A 68 -3.64 4.73 14.61
C GLU A 68 -2.54 4.21 13.67
N PHE A 69 -2.46 2.89 13.46
CA PHE A 69 -1.55 2.31 12.49
C PHE A 69 -1.87 2.83 11.09
N TRP A 70 -3.14 2.79 10.68
CA TRP A 70 -3.57 3.28 9.37
C TRP A 70 -3.41 4.79 9.22
N ALA A 71 -3.75 5.54 10.27
CA ALA A 71 -3.57 7.00 10.29
C ALA A 71 -2.09 7.39 10.14
N LYS A 72 -1.18 6.68 10.84
CA LYS A 72 0.26 6.90 10.76
C LYS A 72 0.79 6.65 9.35
N GLY A 73 0.40 5.54 8.71
CA GLY A 73 0.86 5.24 7.34
C GLY A 73 0.43 6.29 6.29
N ILE A 74 -0.74 6.89 6.47
CA ILE A 74 -1.20 7.99 5.61
C ILE A 74 -0.48 9.30 5.95
N GLY A 75 -0.27 9.59 7.23
CA GLY A 75 0.43 10.79 7.69
C GLY A 75 1.91 10.81 7.28
N ASP A 76 2.61 9.71 7.51
CA ASP A 76 4.02 9.54 7.14
C ASP A 76 4.22 9.67 5.62
N MET A 77 3.23 9.30 4.81
CA MET A 77 3.26 9.53 3.37
C MET A 77 3.32 11.03 3.04
N LEU A 78 2.50 11.88 3.66
CA LEU A 78 2.57 13.33 3.44
C LEU A 78 3.93 13.91 3.84
N ASN A 79 4.51 13.43 4.94
CA ASN A 79 5.82 13.87 5.40
C ASN A 79 6.94 13.45 4.42
N ARG A 80 6.92 12.20 3.95
CA ARG A 80 7.87 11.70 2.94
C ARG A 80 7.74 12.44 1.62
N TRP A 81 6.53 12.82 1.22
CA TRP A 81 6.30 13.65 0.04
C TRP A 81 6.99 15.02 0.15
N ALA A 82 6.89 15.68 1.31
CA ALA A 82 7.59 16.94 1.55
C ALA A 82 9.12 16.75 1.43
N ILE A 83 9.66 15.70 2.06
CA ILE A 83 11.09 15.38 2.00
C ILE A 83 11.56 15.12 0.57
N VAL A 84 10.82 14.37 -0.25
CA VAL A 84 11.21 14.11 -1.66
C VAL A 84 11.18 15.39 -2.51
N VAL A 85 10.23 16.29 -2.24
CA VAL A 85 10.14 17.59 -2.91
C VAL A 85 11.35 18.45 -2.54
N ASP A 86 11.69 18.52 -1.25
CA ASP A 86 12.83 19.29 -0.74
C ASP A 86 14.18 18.70 -1.18
N ASN A 87 14.29 17.37 -1.25
CA ASN A 87 15.48 16.66 -1.73
C ASN A 87 15.56 16.53 -3.25
N CYS A 88 14.83 17.32 -4.03
CA CYS A 88 14.89 17.32 -5.50
C CYS A 88 14.71 15.93 -6.15
N GLY A 89 14.04 14.99 -5.48
CA GLY A 89 13.82 13.63 -5.99
C GLY A 89 14.85 12.56 -5.61
N TYR A 90 15.80 12.85 -4.71
CA TYR A 90 16.64 11.78 -4.14
C TYR A 90 15.82 10.86 -3.22
N TYR A 91 16.26 9.60 -3.14
CA TYR A 91 15.64 8.56 -2.32
C TYR A 91 15.70 8.91 -0.83
N ILE A 92 14.63 8.57 -0.10
CA ILE A 92 14.62 8.64 1.37
C ILE A 92 15.22 7.33 1.86
N VAL A 93 16.39 7.40 2.50
CA VAL A 93 16.98 6.26 3.20
C VAL A 93 16.42 6.26 4.63
N ASP A 94 15.83 5.14 5.02
CA ASP A 94 15.24 4.87 6.33
C ASP A 94 16.19 3.98 7.15
#